data_AF-A0A918E6F8-F1
#
_entry.id   AF-A0A918E6F8-F1
#
_cell.length_a   1.000
_cell.length_b   1.000
_cell.length_c   1.000
_cell.angle_alpha   90.00
_cell.angle_beta   90.00
_cell.angle_gamma   90.00
#
_symmetry.space_group_name_H-M   'P 1'
#
loop_
_entity.id
_entity.type
_entity.pdbx_description
1 polymer ?
#
loop_
_entity_poly.entity_id
_entity_poly.type
_entity_poly.pdbx_seq_one_letter_code
_entity_poly.pdbx_strand_id
1 'polypeptide(L)' 'MIDKPEWSPYAATGVRLRVIEMSCCGLYQLRREGGVHLVTHRKSYAAAWQEIARGPALAARNIFRELVAQHLAATQNHAP' A
#
# COMPACT_ATOMS: atom_id res chain seq x y z
N MET A 1 7.97 13.81 9.02
CA MET A 1 6.69 13.27 9.52
C MET A 1 5.96 12.71 8.32
N ILE A 2 5.47 11.46 8.39
CA ILE A 2 4.46 10.98 7.42
C ILE A 2 3.13 11.32 8.06
N ASP A 3 2.35 12.18 7.40
CA ASP A 3 0.98 12.48 7.82
C ASP A 3 0.16 11.18 7.90
N LYS A 4 -0.74 11.11 8.87
CA LYS A 4 -1.67 9.98 9.04
C LYS A 4 -2.38 9.70 7.70
N PRO A 5 -2.67 8.42 7.38
CA PRO A 5 -3.07 8.05 6.03
C PRO A 5 -4.49 8.52 5.71
N GLU A 6 -4.62 9.64 5.03
CA GLU A 6 -5.87 9.98 4.34
C GLU A 6 -5.90 9.21 3.01
N TRP A 7 -6.93 8.38 2.84
CA TRP A 7 -7.05 7.47 1.69
C TRP A 7 -7.36 8.30 0.44
N SER A 8 -6.33 8.65 -0.29
CA SER A 8 -6.45 9.49 -1.48
C SER A 8 -6.46 8.63 -2.74
N PRO A 9 -7.18 9.01 -3.80
CA PRO A 9 -7.00 8.37 -5.10
C PRO A 9 -5.53 8.39 -5.50
N TYR A 10 -4.98 7.26 -5.96
CA TYR A 10 -3.61 7.26 -6.45
C TYR A 10 -3.53 8.07 -7.74
N ALA A 11 -2.76 9.16 -7.72
CA ALA A 11 -2.43 9.94 -8.89
C ALA A 11 -1.02 9.59 -9.37
N ALA A 12 -0.92 9.00 -10.56
CA ALA A 12 0.38 8.73 -11.18
C ALA A 12 1.07 10.04 -11.58
N THR A 13 2.37 10.15 -11.35
CA THR A 13 3.15 11.35 -11.71
C THR A 13 3.75 11.27 -13.10
N GLY A 14 3.43 10.21 -13.87
CA GLY A 14 3.98 9.94 -15.21
C GLY A 14 5.34 9.23 -15.19
N VAL A 15 5.90 8.96 -14.01
CA VAL A 15 7.14 8.18 -13.86
C VAL A 15 6.80 6.68 -13.80
N ARG A 16 7.69 5.82 -14.30
CA ARG A 16 7.45 4.36 -14.33
C ARG A 16 7.28 3.81 -12.91
N LEU A 17 6.05 3.40 -12.61
CA LEU A 17 5.68 2.69 -11.38
C LEU A 17 6.26 1.28 -11.38
N ARG A 18 6.90 0.87 -10.28
CA ARG A 18 7.31 -0.53 -10.04
C ARG A 18 6.73 -1.04 -8.73
N VAL A 19 6.13 -2.24 -8.77
CA VAL A 19 5.72 -2.97 -7.56
C VAL A 19 6.97 -3.62 -6.95
N ILE A 20 7.19 -3.39 -5.66
CA ILE A 20 8.30 -3.97 -4.89
C ILE A 20 7.80 -5.18 -4.10
N GLU A 21 6.67 -5.02 -3.41
CA GLU A 21 6.13 -6.01 -2.48
C GLU A 21 4.60 -5.96 -2.53
N MET A 22 3.92 -7.09 -2.32
CA MET A 22 2.45 -7.17 -2.31
C MET A 22 1.96 -8.07 -1.18
N SER A 23 0.77 -7.80 -0.67
CA SER A 23 0.10 -8.68 0.29
C SER A 23 -0.30 -10.01 -0.35
N CYS A 24 -0.62 -11.01 0.47
CA CYS A 24 -1.05 -12.36 0.04
C CYS A 24 -2.16 -12.36 -1.03
N CYS A 25 -3.09 -11.41 -0.93
CA CYS A 25 -4.24 -11.25 -1.82
C CYS A 25 -4.06 -10.12 -2.85
N GLY A 26 -2.90 -9.43 -2.85
CA GLY A 26 -2.64 -8.30 -3.73
C GLY A 26 -3.58 -7.11 -3.53
N LEU A 27 -4.14 -6.93 -2.32
CA LEU A 27 -4.93 -5.75 -1.96
C LEU A 27 -4.07 -4.60 -1.45
N TYR A 28 -2.89 -4.88 -0.89
CA TYR A 28 -1.88 -3.89 -0.52
C TYR A 28 -0.63 -4.08 -1.37
N GLN A 29 -0.03 -2.96 -1.79
CA GLN A 29 1.21 -2.97 -2.55
C GLN A 29 2.15 -1.88 -2.07
N LEU A 30 3.42 -2.24 -1.87
CA LEU A 30 4.54 -1.33 -1.78
C LEU A 30 5.09 -1.10 -3.18
N ARG A 31 5.19 0.16 -3.58
CA ARG A 31 5.57 0.58 -4.92
C ARG A 31 6.67 1.63 -4.87
N ARG A 32 7.37 1.82 -5.98
CA ARG A 32 8.36 2.88 -6.17
C ARG A 32 8.05 3.67 -7.44
N GLU A 33 8.09 4.98 -7.33
CA GLU A 33 7.91 5.94 -8.41
C GLU A 33 8.91 7.08 -8.22
N GLY A 34 9.77 7.33 -9.22
CA GLY A 34 10.70 8.47 -9.20
C GLY A 34 11.66 8.52 -7.99
N GLY A 35 11.97 7.39 -7.36
CA GLY A 35 12.81 7.33 -6.17
C GLY A 35 12.04 7.38 -4.84
N VAL A 36 10.76 7.74 -4.87
CA VAL A 36 9.87 7.75 -3.70
C VAL A 36 9.17 6.39 -3.57
N HIS A 37 8.88 5.98 -2.34
CA HIS A 37 8.12 4.77 -2.05
C HIS A 37 6.67 5.12 -1.70
N LEU A 38 5.75 4.29 -2.16
CA LEU A 38 4.31 4.48 -2.07
C LEU A 38 3.71 3.21 -1.48
N VAL A 39 2.74 3.35 -0.59
CA VAL A 39 1.87 2.27 -0.17
C VAL A 39 0.51 2.51 -0.79
N THR A 40 0.02 1.53 -1.53
CA THR A 40 -1.28 1.60 -2.19
C THR A 40 -2.17 0.45 -1.77
N HIS A 41 -3.48 0.71 -1.77
CA HIS A 41 -4.50 -0.26 -1.44
C HIS A 41 -5.64 -0.23 -2.47
N ARG A 42 -6.30 -1.36 -2.66
CA ARG A 42 -7.58 -1.45 -3.36
C ARG A 42 -8.53 -2.32 -2.54
N LYS A 43 -9.80 -1.94 -2.48
CA LYS A 43 -10.84 -2.71 -1.75
C LYS A 43 -11.15 -4.06 -2.41
N SER A 44 -10.97 -4.17 -3.72
CA SER A 44 -11.19 -5.38 -4.50
C SER A 44 -10.37 -5.33 -5.79
N TYR A 45 -10.32 -6.43 -6.55
CA TYR A 45 -9.56 -6.49 -7.80
C TYR A 45 -10.05 -5.52 -8.87
N ALA A 46 -11.35 -5.20 -8.89
CA ALA A 46 -11.97 -4.27 -9.82
C ALA A 46 -11.92 -2.80 -9.34
N ALA A 47 -11.51 -2.56 -8.10
CA ALA A 47 -11.44 -1.21 -7.54
C ALA A 47 -10.16 -0.48 -7.99
N ALA A 48 -10.27 0.84 -8.13
CA ALA A 48 -9.14 1.71 -8.34
C ALA A 48 -8.17 1.67 -7.15
N TRP A 49 -6.88 1.92 -7.42
CA TRP A 49 -5.87 2.03 -6.39
C TRP A 49 -6.00 3.35 -5.64
N GLN A 50 -5.91 3.27 -4.32
CA GLN A 50 -5.81 4.40 -3.41
C GLN A 50 -4.39 4.45 -2.85
N GLU A 51 -3.84 5.65 -2.73
CA GLU A 51 -2.61 5.92 -2.02
C GLU A 51 -2.91 6.05 -0.53
N ILE A 52 -2.12 5.34 0.28
CA ILE A 52 -2.23 5.34 1.74
C ILE A 52 -1.10 6.17 2.33
N ALA A 53 0.11 5.99 1.79
CA ALA A 53 1.29 6.67 2.26
C ALA A 53 2.30 6.85 1.12
N ARG A 54 3.05 7.94 1.18
CA ARG A 54 4.15 8.25 0.27
C ARG A 54 5.32 8.79 1.07
N GLY A 55 6.53 8.34 0.77
CA GLY A 55 7.71 8.84 1.48
C GLY A 55 8.98 8.00 1.29
N PRO A 56 9.95 8.19 2.20
CA PRO A 56 11.20 7.44 2.22
C PRO A 56 10.99 5.93 2.34
N ALA A 57 11.93 5.15 1.81
CA ALA A 57 11.83 3.69 1.69
C ALA A 57 11.48 3.00 3.02
N LEU A 58 12.22 3.30 4.09
CA LEU A 58 12.03 2.65 5.38
C LEU A 58 10.64 2.93 5.96
N ALA A 59 10.19 4.18 5.90
CA ALA A 59 8.93 4.59 6.48
C ALA A 59 7.73 4.01 5.70
N ALA A 60 7.78 4.02 4.37
CA ALA A 60 6.76 3.37 3.54
C ALA A 60 6.73 1.84 3.76
N ARG A 61 7.90 1.21 3.94
CA ARG A 61 7.97 -0.23 4.20
C ARG A 61 7.40 -0.62 5.56
N ASN A 62 7.60 0.21 6.59
CA ASN A 62 7.02 -0.02 7.91
C ASN A 62 5.49 0.05 7.86
N ILE A 63 4.94 1.07 7.20
CA ILE A 63 3.48 1.21 7.00
C ILE A 63 2.92 0.01 6.22
N PHE A 64 3.59 -0.40 5.14
CA PHE A 64 3.19 -1.57 4.37
C PHE A 64 3.13 -2.84 5.24
N ARG A 65 4.17 -3.11 6.04
CA ARG A 65 4.22 -4.29 6.93
C ARG A 65 3.13 -4.26 7.98
N GLU A 66 2.87 -3.10 8.57
CA GLU A 66 1.81 -2.92 9.56
C GLU A 66 0.43 -3.23 8.97
N LEU A 67 0.12 -2.68 7.78
CA LEU A 67 -1.14 -2.94 7.09
C LEU A 67 -1.29 -4.40 6.68
N VAL A 68 -0.22 -5.04 6.21
CA VAL A 68 -0.23 -6.47 5.87
C VAL A 68 -0.45 -7.31 7.13
N ALA A 69 0.19 -6.98 8.25
CA ALA A 69 -0.01 -7.69 9.51
C ALA A 69 -1.46 -7.54 10.01
N GLN A 70 -2.04 -6.34 9.97
CA GLN A 70 -3.44 -6.09 10.31
C GLN A 70 -4.39 -6.88 9.38
N HIS A 71 -4.11 -6.89 8.07
CA HIS A 71 -4.89 -7.65 7.10
C HIS A 71 -4.85 -9.14 7.38
N LEU A 72 -3.65 -9.69 7.63
CA LEU A 72 -3.45 -11.11 7.95
C LEU A 72 -4.22 -11.48 9.23
N ALA A 73 -4.12 -10.67 10.28
CA ALA A 73 -4.84 -10.89 11.53
C ALA A 73 -6.37 -10.86 11.31
N ALA A 74 -6.88 -9.91 10.51
CA ALA A 74 -8.29 -9.84 10.17
C ALA A 74 -8.75 -11.08 9.39
N THR A 75 -7.96 -11.56 8.42
CA THR A 75 -8.30 -12.79 7.68
C THR A 75 -8.20 -14.05 8.52
N GLN A 76 -7.29 -14.12 9.49
CA GLN A 76 -7.17 -15.26 10.41
C GLN A 76 -8.35 -15.34 11.39
N ASN A 77 -8.86 -14.19 11.84
CA ASN A 77 -10.06 -14.11 12.68
C ASN A 77 -11.38 -14.34 11.91
N HIS A 78 -11.30 -14.48 10.59
CA HIS A 78 -12.41 -14.84 9.70
C HIS A 78 -12.25 -16.26 9.11
N ALA A 79 -11.54 -17.15 9.81
CA ALA A 79 -11.64 -18.58 9.54
C ALA A 79 -12.96 -19.12 10.15
N PRO A 80 -13.80 -19.85 9.39
CA PRO A 80 -15.03 -20.46 9.90
C PRO A 80 -14.77 -21.54 10.95
#